data_AF-G3B7U1-F1
#
_entry.id   AF-G3B7U1-F1
#
_cell.length_a   1.000
_cell.length_b   1.000
_cell.length_c   1.000
_cell.angle_alpha   90.00
_cell.angle_beta   90.00
_cell.angle_gamma   90.00
#
_symmetry.space_group_name_H-M   'P 1'
#
loop_
_entity.id
_entity.type
_entity.pdbx_description
1 polymer ?
#
loop_
_entity_poly.entity_id
_entity_poly.type
_entity_poly.pdbx_seq_one_letter_code
_entity_poly.pdbx_strand_id
1 'polypeptide(L)' 'MAGHGHAYVKHGAVAVPHTDPRLKWGAKLLSATMWFYIFYRVKQDGPVMFGQKLPFEHHH' A
#
# COMPACT_ATOMS: atom_id res chain seq x y z
N MET A 1 20.04 22.29 -31.10
CA MET A 1 20.21 20.88 -31.52
C MET A 1 20.17 20.02 -30.27
N ALA A 2 19.00 19.44 -29.97
CA ALA A 2 18.74 18.69 -28.76
C ALA A 2 19.12 17.22 -28.96
N GLY A 3 19.95 16.66 -28.07
CA GLY A 3 20.30 15.25 -28.05
C GLY A 3 20.05 14.67 -26.66
N HIS A 4 18.86 14.11 -26.44
CA HIS A 4 18.56 13.28 -25.27
C HIS A 4 19.19 11.89 -25.47
N GLY A 5 20.47 11.74 -25.11
CA GLY A 5 21.18 10.48 -25.15
C GLY A 5 21.06 9.71 -23.82
N HIS A 6 20.07 8.84 -23.70
CA HIS A 6 20.08 7.82 -22.65
C HIS A 6 21.04 6.71 -23.07
N ALA A 7 22.26 6.75 -22.55
CA ALA A 7 23.26 5.71 -22.79
C ALA A 7 22.89 4.44 -22.02
N TYR A 8 22.53 3.38 -22.72
CA TYR A 8 22.36 2.05 -22.13
C TYR A 8 23.74 1.47 -21.79
N VAL A 9 24.05 1.34 -20.50
CA VAL A 9 25.29 0.69 -20.03
C VAL A 9 25.11 -0.83 -20.14
N LYS A 10 25.84 -1.49 -21.04
CA LYS A 10 25.85 -2.96 -21.12
C LYS A 10 26.63 -3.53 -19.94
N HIS A 11 26.05 -4.53 -19.25
CA HIS A 11 26.61 -5.18 -18.05
C HIS A 11 26.82 -4.27 -16.82
N GLY A 12 26.14 -3.11 -16.77
CA GLY A 12 26.11 -2.24 -15.59
C GLY A 12 24.90 -2.50 -14.71
N ALA A 13 24.90 -1.92 -13.50
CA ALA A 13 23.72 -1.91 -12.64
C ALA A 13 22.54 -1.22 -13.35
N VAL A 14 21.34 -1.79 -13.21
CA VAL A 14 20.14 -1.28 -13.86
C VAL A 14 19.83 0.13 -13.35
N ALA A 15 19.68 1.09 -14.27
CA ALA A 15 19.31 2.46 -13.92
C ALA A 15 17.92 2.50 -13.29
N VAL A 16 17.73 3.40 -12.32
CA VAL A 16 16.43 3.57 -11.68
C VAL A 16 15.40 4.03 -12.72
N PRO A 17 14.24 3.36 -12.83
CA PRO A 17 13.23 3.73 -13.81
C PRO A 17 12.65 5.11 -13.50
N HIS A 18 12.58 5.96 -14.53
CA HIS A 18 11.86 7.22 -14.44
C HIS A 18 10.37 6.91 -14.31
N THR A 19 9.81 7.29 -13.17
CA THR A 19 8.43 7.00 -12.80
C THR A 19 7.76 8.32 -12.41
N ASP A 20 6.59 8.56 -12.99
CA ASP A 20 5.84 9.80 -12.76
C ASP A 20 5.55 10.00 -11.26
N PRO A 21 5.85 11.18 -10.69
CA PRO A 21 5.61 11.44 -9.27
C PRO A 21 4.15 11.23 -8.85
N ARG A 22 3.18 11.53 -9.73
CA ARG A 22 1.74 11.35 -9.45
C ARG A 22 1.40 9.88 -9.26
N LEU A 23 2.02 8.99 -10.05
CA LEU A 23 1.86 7.54 -9.88
C LEU A 23 2.41 7.08 -8.52
N LYS A 24 3.58 7.59 -8.10
CA LYS A 24 4.16 7.27 -6.78
C LYS A 24 3.26 7.71 -5.64
N TRP A 25 2.73 8.93 -5.70
CA TRP A 25 1.85 9.47 -4.66
C TRP A 25 0.48 8.78 -4.66
N GLY A 26 -0.10 8.52 -5.83
CA GLY A 26 -1.35 7.79 -5.96
C GLY A 26 -1.26 6.38 -5.38
N ALA A 27 -0.20 5.63 -5.69
CA ALA A 27 0.05 4.31 -5.11
C ALA A 27 0.16 4.36 -3.58
N LYS A 28 0.90 5.34 -3.04
CA LYS A 28 1.04 5.53 -1.58
C LYS A 28 -0.29 5.84 -0.91
N LEU A 29 -1.10 6.74 -1.48
CA LEU A 29 -2.41 7.09 -0.92
C LEU A 29 -3.37 5.89 -0.96
N LEU A 30 -3.37 5.12 -2.04
CA LEU A 30 -4.22 3.93 -2.16
C LEU A 30 -3.86 2.86 -1.11
N SER A 31 -2.56 2.56 -0.96
CA SER A 31 -2.09 1.62 0.06
C SER A 31 -2.34 2.13 1.48
N ALA A 32 -2.16 3.43 1.73
CA ALA A 32 -2.46 4.04 3.02
C ALA A 32 -3.96 3.91 3.37
N THR A 33 -4.85 4.17 2.43
CA THR A 33 -6.30 4.01 2.61
C THR A 33 -6.67 2.56 2.91
N MET A 34 -6.08 1.59 2.20
CA MET A 34 -6.31 0.17 2.44
C MET A 34 -5.92 -0.23 3.89
N TRP A 35 -4.68 0.10 4.30
CA TRP A 35 -4.22 -0.24 5.65
C TRP A 35 -4.97 0.52 6.74
N PHE A 36 -5.30 1.79 6.50
CA PHE A 36 -6.15 2.57 7.39
C PHE A 36 -7.50 1.88 7.63
N TYR A 37 -8.12 1.39 6.55
CA TYR A 37 -9.39 0.68 6.66
C TYR A 37 -9.28 -0.63 7.44
N ILE A 38 -8.20 -1.39 7.24
CA ILE A 38 -7.93 -2.61 8.01
C ILE A 38 -7.81 -2.29 9.49
N PHE A 39 -6.99 -1.31 9.88
CA PHE A 39 -6.85 -0.93 11.29
C PHE A 39 -8.12 -0.35 11.89
N TYR A 40 -8.88 0.42 11.12
CA TYR A 40 -10.19 0.91 11.51
C TYR A 40 -11.15 -0.24 11.79
N ARG A 41 -11.21 -1.25 10.91
CA ARG A 41 -12.03 -2.45 11.10
C ARG A 41 -11.54 -3.31 12.26
N VAL A 42 -10.24 -3.48 12.44
CA VAL A 42 -9.68 -4.20 13.59
C VAL A 42 -10.04 -3.49 14.90
N LYS A 43 -10.13 -2.15 14.94
CA LYS A 43 -10.60 -1.43 16.12
C LYS A 43 -12.10 -1.63 16.39
N GLN A 44 -12.92 -1.68 15.35
CA GLN A 44 -14.37 -1.83 15.46
C GLN A 44 -14.80 -3.27 15.75
N ASP A 45 -14.27 -4.21 14.97
CA ASP A 45 -14.57 -5.64 15.01
C ASP A 45 -13.56 -6.40 15.90
N GLY A 46 -12.64 -5.70 16.57
CA GLY A 46 -11.59 -6.27 17.42
C GLY A 46 -12.06 -7.31 18.43
N PRO A 47 -13.14 -7.08 19.20
CA PRO A 47 -13.62 -8.07 20.16
C PRO A 47 -14.09 -9.38 19.51
N VAL A 48 -14.61 -9.31 18.27
CA VAL A 48 -15.09 -10.46 17.49
C VAL A 48 -13.92 -11.17 16.78
N MET A 49 -12.96 -10.41 16.25
CA MET A 49 -11.79 -10.95 15.54
C MET A 49 -10.72 -11.53 16.47
N PHE A 50 -10.56 -10.99 17.69
CA PHE A 50 -9.61 -11.50 18.69
C PHE A 50 -10.22 -12.57 19.62
N GLY A 51 -11.41 -13.11 19.28
CA GLY A 51 -12.02 -14.24 20.00
C GLY A 51 -12.48 -13.93 21.42
N GLN A 52 -12.58 -12.66 21.80
CA GLN A 52 -13.08 -12.24 23.12
C GLN A 52 -14.61 -12.28 23.20
N LYS A 53 -15.32 -12.41 22.07
CA LYS A 53 -16.77 -12.60 22.00
C LYS A 53 -17.11 -13.68 20.99
N LEU A 54 -17.78 -14.74 21.43
CA LEU A 54 -18.36 -15.75 20.54
C LEU A 54 -19.66 -15.20 19.95
N PRO A 55 -20.00 -15.50 18.68
CA PRO A 55 -21.18 -14.94 17.99
C PRO A 55 -22.53 -15.27 18.65
N PHE A 56 -22.54 -16.14 19.66
CA PHE A 56 -23.70 -16.60 20.42
C PHE A 56 -23.77 -16.09 21.87
N GLU A 57 -22.86 -15.24 22.34
CA GLU A 57 -22.96 -14.60 23.67
C GLU A 57 -23.86 -13.35 23.68
N HIS A 58 -24.74 -13.19 22.69
CA HIS A 58 -25.80 -12.17 22.67
C HIS A 58 -27.08 -12.64 23.38
N HIS A 59 -26.95 -13.40 24.47
CA HIS A 59 -28.07 -13.82 25.31
C HIS A 59 -27.99 -13.15 26.69
N HIS A 60 -28.31 -11.86 26.74
CA HIS A 60 -29.08 -11.22 27.80
C HIS A 60 -29.54 -9.82 27.37
#